data_AF-A0A2J8A4R7-F1
#
_entry.id   AF-A0A2J8A4R7-F1
#
_cell.length_a   1.000
_cell.length_b   1.000
_cell.length_c   1.000
_cell.angle_alpha   90.00
_cell.angle_beta   90.00
_cell.angle_gamma   90.00
#
_symmetry.space_group_name_H-M   'P 1'
#
loop_
_entity.id
_entity.type
_entity.pdbx_description
1 polymer ?
#
loop_
_entity_poly.entity_id
_entity_poly.type
_entity_poly.pdbx_seq_one_letter_code
_entity_poly.pdbx_strand_id
1 'polypeptide(L)'
;MDTLQELSTAGVSTARLLAAAEAKLEAGTQPAEVFSLVAREDLIGTEGFDALEALLLQHGLHPDSPVGGSYSYLHYRLASEHPPPCRPCEGVQVTLEDLLALGPNPDLRTASGATALHLMVERLLKRCAPPHLAGFSPTAPDATGVTVVQLFKARYAELCRLADGLRSMEGDTGHCDLRAAIRQSLELCGEKAPLPPAATAAAAAAAAAPPADPAAPAPELWTAKMPLGKYGVRRLTELPGSYLGWMCREPGFFESSPQTRELRERLLALGLVRHEAGGLVVVAPDSHAARMPFGKYHEILLALVPADYLAWMCRVDVGFFDGSPVKVELLRHLVQLGRVRQVGNLVVPCMRQLRYGPYDEDWYPEDYDDYYYTGEEYEEYEEYDDAGV
;
A
#
# COMPACT_ATOMS: atom_id res chain seq x y z
N MET A 1 -47.06 -23.87 7.76
CA MET A 1 -46.28 -23.24 6.67
C MET A 1 -45.16 -22.47 7.30
N ASP A 2 -43.99 -22.46 6.67
CA ASP A 2 -42.80 -21.84 7.25
C ASP A 2 -42.93 -20.31 7.13
N THR A 3 -42.92 -19.59 8.25
CA THR A 3 -43.16 -18.13 8.30
C THR A 3 -42.22 -17.33 7.39
N LEU A 4 -41.01 -17.86 7.14
CA LEU A 4 -40.05 -17.27 6.20
C LEU A 4 -40.47 -17.47 4.73
N GLN A 5 -41.17 -18.56 4.41
CA GLN A 5 -41.63 -18.86 3.06
C GLN A 5 -42.85 -17.99 2.67
N GLU A 6 -43.69 -17.63 3.64
CA GLU A 6 -44.81 -16.69 3.42
C GLU A 6 -44.32 -15.24 3.17
N LEU A 7 -43.12 -14.90 3.62
CA LEU A 7 -42.48 -13.59 3.40
C LEU A 7 -41.88 -13.45 2.00
N SER A 8 -41.79 -14.51 1.20
CA SER A 8 -41.21 -14.45 -0.15
C SER A 8 -42.05 -13.64 -1.16
N THR A 9 -43.37 -13.56 -0.95
CA THR A 9 -44.30 -13.12 -2.02
C THR A 9 -44.67 -11.64 -1.99
N ALA A 10 -44.23 -10.85 -1.00
CA ALA A 10 -44.70 -9.48 -0.82
C ALA A 10 -43.64 -8.54 -0.23
N GLY A 11 -42.76 -7.96 -1.07
CA GLY A 11 -41.94 -6.77 -0.79
C GLY A 11 -41.61 -6.54 0.69
N VAL A 12 -40.97 -7.53 1.31
CA VAL A 12 -40.86 -7.60 2.76
C VAL A 12 -39.85 -6.57 3.24
N SER A 13 -40.25 -5.76 4.21
CA SER A 13 -39.34 -4.82 4.84
C SER A 13 -38.24 -5.59 5.58
N THR A 14 -37.00 -5.11 5.49
CA THR A 14 -35.84 -5.64 6.21
C THR A 14 -36.14 -5.93 7.68
N ALA A 15 -36.89 -5.04 8.35
CA ALA A 15 -37.29 -5.21 9.74
C ALA A 15 -38.14 -6.47 9.99
N ARG A 16 -39.07 -6.82 9.09
CA ARG A 16 -39.90 -8.03 9.22
C ARG A 16 -39.09 -9.29 9.00
N LEU A 17 -38.13 -9.25 8.08
CA LEU A 17 -37.22 -10.36 7.84
C LEU A 17 -36.32 -10.61 9.07
N LEU A 18 -35.71 -9.55 9.62
CA LEU A 18 -34.87 -9.64 10.82
C LEU A 18 -35.66 -10.20 12.01
N ALA A 19 -36.87 -9.69 12.26
CA ALA A 19 -37.73 -10.20 13.33
C ALA A 19 -38.11 -11.69 13.13
N ALA A 20 -38.34 -12.11 11.89
CA ALA A 20 -38.62 -13.52 11.59
C ALA A 20 -37.38 -14.42 11.76
N ALA A 21 -36.20 -13.93 11.38
CA ALA A 21 -34.93 -14.62 11.61
C ALA A 21 -34.63 -14.76 13.11
N GLU A 22 -34.79 -13.69 13.88
CA GLU A 22 -34.60 -13.67 15.33
C GLU A 22 -35.54 -14.67 16.02
N ALA A 23 -36.85 -14.65 15.69
CA ALA A 23 -37.80 -15.61 16.24
C ALA A 23 -37.44 -17.08 15.93
N LYS A 24 -36.82 -17.36 14.78
CA LYS A 24 -36.33 -18.71 14.42
C LYS A 24 -35.11 -19.11 15.24
N LEU A 25 -34.19 -18.18 15.47
CA LEU A 25 -33.01 -18.40 16.32
C LEU A 25 -33.43 -18.65 17.79
N GLU A 26 -34.38 -17.88 18.30
CA GLU A 26 -34.97 -18.08 19.64
C GLU A 26 -35.68 -19.44 19.77
N ALA A 27 -36.30 -19.92 18.69
CA ALA A 27 -36.88 -21.26 18.63
C ALA A 27 -35.83 -22.39 18.56
N GLY A 28 -34.53 -22.07 18.56
CA GLY A 28 -33.43 -23.03 18.54
C GLY A 28 -33.00 -23.48 17.14
N THR A 29 -33.42 -22.79 16.09
CA THR A 29 -32.96 -23.07 14.71
C THR A 29 -31.49 -22.68 14.60
N GLN A 30 -30.68 -23.51 13.93
CA GLN A 30 -29.26 -23.21 13.74
C GLN A 30 -29.09 -21.98 12.83
N PRO A 31 -28.16 -21.05 13.12
CA PRO A 31 -27.96 -19.84 12.31
C PRO A 31 -27.72 -20.12 10.82
N ALA A 32 -26.99 -21.20 10.50
CA ALA A 32 -26.71 -21.59 9.12
C ALA A 32 -27.96 -22.05 8.34
N GLU A 33 -28.94 -22.63 9.04
CA GLU A 33 -30.23 -23.02 8.46
C GLU A 33 -31.09 -21.78 8.21
N VAL A 34 -31.14 -20.84 9.17
CA VAL A 34 -31.82 -19.55 8.99
C VAL A 34 -31.23 -18.80 7.79
N PHE A 35 -29.90 -18.74 7.69
CA PHE A 35 -29.23 -18.14 6.54
C PHE A 35 -29.63 -18.82 5.22
N SER A 36 -29.62 -20.15 5.18
CA SER A 36 -29.96 -20.91 3.97
C SER A 36 -31.42 -20.72 3.54
N LEU A 37 -32.34 -20.52 4.48
CA LEU A 37 -33.74 -20.20 4.18
C LEU A 37 -33.86 -18.83 3.53
N VAL A 38 -33.15 -17.84 4.07
CA VAL A 38 -33.23 -16.46 3.58
C VAL A 38 -32.49 -16.27 2.26
N ALA A 39 -31.30 -16.85 2.11
CA ALA A 39 -30.46 -16.71 0.91
C ALA A 39 -31.07 -17.36 -0.35
N ARG A 40 -31.96 -18.34 -0.20
CA ARG A 40 -32.62 -19.01 -1.34
C ARG A 40 -33.66 -18.16 -2.05
N GLU A 41 -34.23 -17.19 -1.34
CA GLU A 41 -35.39 -16.46 -1.79
C GLU A 41 -35.02 -15.09 -2.40
N ASP A 42 -33.71 -14.75 -2.46
CA ASP A 42 -33.17 -13.47 -2.96
C ASP A 42 -33.86 -12.23 -2.34
N LEU A 43 -34.36 -12.38 -1.10
CA LEU A 43 -35.29 -11.44 -0.46
C LEU A 43 -34.62 -10.19 0.09
N ILE A 44 -33.30 -10.08 -0.02
CA ILE A 44 -32.55 -9.04 0.68
C ILE A 44 -31.75 -8.20 -0.30
N GLY A 45 -32.08 -6.90 -0.35
CA GLY A 45 -31.16 -5.89 -0.85
C GLY A 45 -29.91 -5.81 0.05
N THR A 46 -28.82 -5.26 -0.48
CA THR A 46 -27.51 -5.21 0.19
C THR A 46 -27.55 -4.72 1.64
N GLU A 47 -28.34 -3.68 1.93
CA GLU A 47 -28.43 -3.09 3.28
C GLU A 47 -29.06 -4.03 4.32
N GLY A 48 -30.04 -4.86 3.92
CA GLY A 48 -30.65 -5.81 4.84
C GLY A 48 -29.76 -7.02 5.11
N PHE A 49 -28.78 -7.26 4.24
CA PHE A 49 -27.94 -8.44 4.31
C PHE A 49 -26.93 -8.28 5.44
N ASP A 50 -26.33 -7.10 5.57
CA ASP A 50 -25.34 -6.80 6.61
C ASP A 50 -25.95 -6.90 8.02
N ALA A 51 -27.18 -6.40 8.21
CA ALA A 51 -27.88 -6.51 9.48
C ALA A 51 -28.24 -7.97 9.84
N LEU A 52 -28.62 -8.77 8.84
CA LEU A 52 -28.90 -10.19 9.05
C LEU A 52 -27.60 -10.98 9.34
N GLU A 53 -26.53 -10.72 8.59
CA GLU A 53 -25.21 -11.31 8.79
C GLU A 53 -24.71 -11.03 10.21
N ALA A 54 -24.79 -9.77 10.67
CA ALA A 54 -24.45 -9.41 12.05
C ALA A 54 -25.28 -10.16 13.10
N LEU A 55 -26.61 -10.24 12.92
CA LEU A 55 -27.49 -10.99 13.81
C LEU A 55 -27.07 -12.47 13.88
N LEU A 56 -26.84 -13.11 12.73
CA LEU A 56 -26.49 -14.53 12.68
C LEU A 56 -25.12 -14.82 13.34
N LEU A 57 -24.13 -13.93 13.16
CA LEU A 57 -22.84 -14.04 13.82
C LEU A 57 -22.96 -13.90 15.34
N GLN A 58 -23.80 -12.98 15.84
CA GLN A 58 -24.08 -12.86 17.28
C GLN A 58 -24.69 -14.14 17.87
N HIS A 59 -25.47 -14.86 17.06
CA HIS A 59 -26.05 -16.16 17.43
C HIS A 59 -25.13 -17.36 17.13
N GLY A 60 -23.86 -17.13 16.78
CA GLY A 60 -22.86 -18.18 16.64
C GLY A 60 -22.78 -18.81 15.25
N LEU A 61 -23.18 -18.11 14.19
CA LEU A 61 -22.87 -18.54 12.82
C LEU A 61 -21.35 -18.62 12.63
N HIS A 62 -20.81 -19.82 12.50
CA HIS A 62 -19.38 -20.00 12.22
C HIS A 62 -19.10 -19.88 10.71
N PRO A 63 -17.96 -19.34 10.24
CA PRO A 63 -17.69 -19.23 8.80
C PRO A 63 -17.51 -20.58 8.08
N ASP A 64 -17.23 -21.65 8.83
CA ASP A 64 -17.21 -23.03 8.30
C ASP A 64 -18.60 -23.69 8.27
N SER A 65 -19.64 -23.03 8.79
CA SER A 65 -20.99 -23.59 8.81
C SER A 65 -21.48 -23.83 7.37
N PRO A 66 -22.06 -24.99 7.08
CA PRO A 66 -22.55 -25.28 5.73
C PRO A 66 -23.77 -24.43 5.42
N VAL A 67 -23.72 -23.70 4.31
CA VAL A 67 -24.84 -22.92 3.76
C VAL A 67 -25.06 -23.27 2.30
N GLY A 68 -26.32 -23.47 1.89
CA GLY A 68 -26.63 -23.69 0.46
C GLY A 68 -25.97 -24.93 -0.16
N GLY A 69 -26.00 -26.08 0.53
CA GLY A 69 -25.67 -27.39 -0.01
C GLY A 69 -24.18 -27.75 -0.03
N SER A 70 -23.32 -26.91 -0.61
CA SER A 70 -21.89 -27.23 -0.80
C SER A 70 -20.89 -26.14 -0.42
N TYR A 71 -21.37 -24.99 0.02
CA TYR A 71 -20.53 -23.89 0.46
C TYR A 71 -20.49 -23.87 1.98
N SER A 72 -19.33 -23.55 2.55
CA SER A 72 -19.35 -22.96 3.89
C SER A 72 -19.80 -21.51 3.78
N TYR A 73 -20.21 -20.92 4.89
CA TYR A 73 -20.62 -19.52 4.93
C TYR A 73 -19.58 -18.57 4.35
N LEU A 74 -18.31 -18.75 4.74
CA LEU A 74 -17.20 -17.95 4.20
C LEU A 74 -17.06 -18.13 2.69
N HIS A 75 -17.15 -19.35 2.17
CA HIS A 75 -17.07 -19.58 0.73
C HIS A 75 -18.23 -18.91 -0.02
N TYR A 76 -19.45 -18.98 0.52
CA TYR A 76 -20.61 -18.29 -0.04
C TYR A 76 -20.39 -16.77 -0.09
N ARG A 77 -19.94 -16.17 1.03
CA ARG A 77 -19.70 -14.72 1.11
C ARG A 77 -18.63 -14.25 0.14
N LEU A 78 -17.52 -14.97 0.05
CA LEU A 78 -16.46 -14.68 -0.92
C LEU A 78 -16.92 -14.89 -2.37
N ALA A 79 -17.77 -15.88 -2.63
CA ALA A 79 -18.33 -16.12 -3.95
C ALA A 79 -19.45 -15.14 -4.34
N SER A 80 -19.97 -14.33 -3.41
CA SER A 80 -21.07 -13.40 -3.68
C SER A 80 -20.66 -12.18 -4.52
N GLU A 81 -21.64 -11.44 -5.05
CA GLU A 81 -21.39 -10.18 -5.76
C GLU A 81 -20.92 -9.06 -4.82
N HIS A 82 -21.16 -9.16 -3.52
CA HIS A 82 -20.78 -8.15 -2.54
C HIS A 82 -20.00 -8.83 -1.40
N PRO A 83 -18.73 -9.22 -1.64
CA PRO A 83 -17.92 -9.84 -0.61
C PRO A 83 -17.70 -8.86 0.55
N PRO A 84 -17.48 -9.38 1.77
CA PRO A 84 -17.29 -8.54 2.94
C PRO A 84 -16.08 -7.61 2.75
N PRO A 85 -16.18 -6.33 3.14
CA PRO A 85 -15.09 -5.39 2.98
C PRO A 85 -13.91 -5.79 3.87
N CYS A 86 -12.69 -5.48 3.44
CA CYS A 86 -11.49 -5.73 4.25
C CYS A 86 -11.37 -4.78 5.44
N ARG A 87 -12.06 -3.63 5.41
CA ARG A 87 -12.01 -2.61 6.46
C ARG A 87 -13.43 -2.20 6.84
N PRO A 88 -13.65 -1.71 8.07
CA PRO A 88 -14.91 -1.12 8.45
C PRO A 88 -15.29 0.01 7.48
N CYS A 89 -16.52 -0.04 6.97
CA CYS A 89 -17.13 1.00 6.15
C CYS A 89 -18.43 1.45 6.81
N GLU A 90 -18.81 2.71 6.64
CA GLU A 90 -20.04 3.23 7.21
C GLU A 90 -21.25 2.40 6.75
N GLY A 91 -22.03 1.89 7.70
CA GLY A 91 -23.19 1.02 7.44
C GLY A 91 -22.90 -0.48 7.33
N VAL A 92 -21.64 -0.91 7.16
CA VAL A 92 -21.30 -2.34 7.09
C VAL A 92 -20.89 -2.84 8.47
N GLN A 93 -21.64 -3.81 9.00
CA GLN A 93 -21.42 -4.32 10.36
C GLN A 93 -20.40 -5.46 10.43
N VAL A 94 -20.10 -6.11 9.30
CA VAL A 94 -19.25 -7.32 9.29
C VAL A 94 -18.18 -7.20 8.22
N THR A 95 -16.93 -7.22 8.67
CA THR A 95 -15.76 -7.19 7.79
C THR A 95 -15.22 -8.60 7.54
N LEU A 96 -14.34 -8.72 6.54
CA LEU A 96 -13.62 -9.97 6.32
C LEU A 96 -12.70 -10.30 7.50
N GLU A 97 -12.13 -9.30 8.17
CA GLU A 97 -11.31 -9.50 9.37
C GLU A 97 -12.12 -10.15 10.50
N ASP A 98 -13.38 -9.70 10.71
CA ASP A 98 -14.27 -10.27 11.72
C ASP A 98 -14.55 -11.76 11.45
N LEU A 99 -14.80 -12.12 10.18
CA LEU A 99 -15.02 -13.51 9.78
C LEU A 99 -13.76 -14.38 9.94
N LEU A 100 -12.58 -13.83 9.63
CA LEU A 100 -11.32 -14.55 9.79
C LEU A 100 -10.91 -14.68 11.26
N ALA A 101 -11.26 -13.73 12.11
CA ALA A 101 -11.01 -13.77 13.55
C ALA A 101 -11.74 -14.93 14.25
N LEU A 102 -12.83 -15.44 13.66
CA LEU A 102 -13.53 -16.63 14.13
C LEU A 102 -12.76 -17.94 13.87
N GLY A 103 -11.62 -17.89 13.17
CA GLY A 103 -10.74 -19.04 12.96
C GLY A 103 -11.29 -20.08 11.98
N PRO A 104 -11.76 -19.71 10.77
CA PRO A 104 -12.22 -20.67 9.79
C PRO A 104 -11.11 -21.61 9.34
N ASN A 105 -11.47 -22.85 8.99
CA ASN A 105 -10.53 -23.82 8.48
C ASN A 105 -10.03 -23.41 7.07
N PRO A 106 -8.72 -23.10 6.90
CA PRO A 106 -8.19 -22.61 5.63
C PRO A 106 -8.18 -23.68 4.52
N ASP A 107 -8.25 -24.96 4.90
CA ASP A 107 -8.21 -26.10 3.99
C ASP A 107 -9.60 -26.65 3.67
N LEU A 108 -10.67 -26.04 4.22
CA LEU A 108 -12.04 -26.39 3.85
C LEU A 108 -12.26 -26.08 2.36
N ARG A 109 -12.95 -26.98 1.67
CA ARG A 109 -13.11 -26.96 0.22
C ARG A 109 -14.58 -26.97 -0.17
N THR A 110 -14.92 -26.22 -1.22
CA THR A 110 -16.20 -26.33 -1.92
C THR A 110 -16.32 -27.67 -2.65
N ALA A 111 -17.50 -27.97 -3.21
CA ALA A 111 -17.69 -29.12 -4.10
C ALA A 111 -16.78 -29.08 -5.36
N SER A 112 -16.34 -27.89 -5.81
CA SER A 112 -15.36 -27.74 -6.88
C SER A 112 -13.91 -27.85 -6.40
N GLY A 113 -13.68 -28.14 -5.12
CA GLY A 113 -12.36 -28.25 -4.51
C GLY A 113 -11.66 -26.92 -4.23
N ALA A 114 -12.32 -25.78 -4.46
CA ALA A 114 -11.78 -24.46 -4.18
C ALA A 114 -11.79 -24.18 -2.68
N THR A 115 -10.69 -23.63 -2.15
CA THR A 115 -10.65 -23.12 -0.76
C THR A 115 -11.09 -21.66 -0.70
N ALA A 116 -11.32 -21.12 0.50
CA ALA A 116 -11.61 -19.70 0.69
C ALA A 116 -10.54 -18.80 0.05
N LEU A 117 -9.26 -19.19 0.13
CA LEU A 117 -8.16 -18.47 -0.53
C LEU A 117 -8.31 -18.44 -2.06
N HIS A 118 -8.73 -19.55 -2.69
CA HIS A 118 -8.96 -19.58 -4.13
C HIS A 118 -10.02 -18.55 -4.54
N LEU A 119 -11.12 -18.47 -3.78
CA LEU A 119 -12.21 -17.53 -4.04
C LEU A 119 -11.80 -16.08 -3.76
N MET A 120 -11.07 -15.83 -2.67
CA MET A 120 -10.51 -14.50 -2.37
C MET A 120 -9.63 -14.01 -3.51
N VAL A 121 -8.70 -14.85 -3.96
CA VAL A 121 -7.78 -14.48 -5.06
C VAL A 121 -8.54 -14.25 -6.36
N GLU A 122 -9.48 -15.12 -6.71
CA GLU A 122 -10.31 -14.92 -7.91
C GLU A 122 -11.07 -13.59 -7.88
N ARG A 123 -11.58 -13.19 -6.71
CA ARG A 123 -12.36 -11.95 -6.54
C ARG A 123 -11.49 -10.71 -6.41
N LEU A 124 -10.38 -10.78 -5.68
CA LEU A 124 -9.40 -9.70 -5.57
C LEU A 124 -8.78 -9.37 -6.93
N LEU A 125 -8.55 -10.38 -7.77
CA LEU A 125 -8.10 -10.18 -9.15
C LEU A 125 -9.18 -9.55 -10.04
N LYS A 126 -10.47 -9.70 -9.71
CA LYS A 126 -11.58 -9.02 -10.39
C LYS A 126 -11.82 -7.58 -9.87
N ARG A 127 -11.38 -7.24 -8.65
CA ARG A 127 -11.76 -5.97 -7.96
C ARG A 127 -10.62 -5.07 -7.45
N CYS A 128 -9.35 -5.45 -7.57
CA CYS A 128 -8.16 -4.67 -7.17
C CYS A 128 -8.03 -4.36 -5.65
N ALA A 129 -7.56 -5.35 -4.87
CA ALA A 129 -6.74 -5.36 -3.60
C ALA A 129 -7.16 -4.53 -2.33
N PRO A 130 -6.92 -5.01 -1.06
CA PRO A 130 -5.57 -5.24 -0.47
C PRO A 130 -5.47 -6.53 0.43
N PRO A 131 -4.53 -6.74 1.41
CA PRO A 131 -3.68 -7.94 1.48
C PRO A 131 -3.74 -8.70 2.83
N HIS A 132 -4.71 -9.60 3.05
CA HIS A 132 -4.76 -10.44 4.26
C HIS A 132 -4.80 -11.93 3.88
N LEU A 133 -3.62 -12.56 3.78
CA LEU A 133 -3.46 -13.97 3.41
C LEU A 133 -2.74 -14.81 4.48
N ALA A 134 -2.66 -14.33 5.73
CA ALA A 134 -2.02 -15.08 6.81
C ALA A 134 -2.83 -16.35 7.13
N GLY A 135 -2.17 -17.51 7.14
CA GLY A 135 -2.77 -18.79 7.56
C GLY A 135 -3.28 -19.70 6.43
N PHE A 136 -3.34 -19.23 5.18
CA PHE A 136 -3.75 -20.08 4.05
C PHE A 136 -2.54 -20.68 3.31
N SER A 137 -2.65 -21.94 2.88
CA SER A 137 -1.62 -22.59 2.06
C SER A 137 -1.77 -22.23 0.57
N PRO A 138 -0.85 -21.45 -0.02
CA PRO A 138 -0.94 -21.05 -1.43
C PRO A 138 -0.60 -22.18 -2.42
N THR A 139 -0.07 -23.29 -1.92
CA THR A 139 0.34 -24.45 -2.71
C THR A 139 -0.69 -25.57 -2.74
N ALA A 140 -1.77 -25.47 -1.95
CA ALA A 140 -2.86 -26.44 -1.98
C ALA A 140 -3.57 -26.38 -3.34
N PRO A 141 -3.61 -27.47 -4.12
CA PRO A 141 -4.31 -27.49 -5.41
C PRO A 141 -5.83 -27.62 -5.22
N ASP A 142 -6.62 -27.05 -6.12
CA ASP A 142 -8.08 -27.27 -6.22
C ASP A 142 -8.43 -28.66 -6.81
N ALA A 143 -9.72 -28.94 -7.07
CA ALA A 143 -10.12 -30.24 -7.65
C ALA A 143 -9.62 -30.48 -9.08
N THR A 144 -9.21 -29.42 -9.78
CA THR A 144 -8.63 -29.50 -11.12
C THR A 144 -7.11 -29.62 -11.09
N GLY A 145 -6.50 -29.63 -9.90
CA GLY A 145 -5.05 -29.66 -9.71
C GLY A 145 -4.39 -28.28 -9.79
N VAL A 146 -5.17 -27.20 -9.85
CA VAL A 146 -4.66 -25.82 -9.98
C VAL A 146 -4.43 -25.23 -8.60
N THR A 147 -3.21 -24.77 -8.35
CA THR A 147 -2.82 -24.08 -7.10
C THR A 147 -3.12 -22.58 -7.18
N VAL A 148 -3.20 -21.92 -6.02
CA VAL A 148 -3.35 -20.46 -5.95
C VAL A 148 -2.19 -19.73 -6.64
N VAL A 149 -0.96 -20.25 -6.50
CA VAL A 149 0.21 -19.74 -7.23
C VAL A 149 0.02 -19.85 -8.75
N GLN A 150 -0.49 -20.97 -9.25
CA GLN A 150 -0.76 -21.15 -10.67
C GLN A 150 -1.87 -20.21 -11.17
N LEU A 151 -2.93 -19.99 -10.36
CA LEU A 151 -3.96 -18.99 -10.64
C LEU A 151 -3.37 -17.59 -10.75
N PHE A 152 -2.53 -17.18 -9.80
CA PHE A 152 -1.83 -15.90 -9.84
C PHE A 152 -0.95 -15.78 -11.09
N LYS A 153 -0.15 -16.80 -11.42
CA LYS A 153 0.72 -16.78 -12.61
C LYS A 153 -0.09 -16.71 -13.92
N ALA A 154 -1.16 -17.49 -14.03
CA ALA A 154 -2.03 -17.51 -15.21
C ALA A 154 -2.73 -16.16 -15.42
N ARG A 155 -3.31 -15.60 -14.34
CA ARG A 155 -3.97 -14.29 -14.39
C ARG A 155 -2.99 -13.13 -14.53
N TYR A 156 -1.80 -13.20 -13.95
CA TYR A 156 -0.74 -12.22 -14.21
C TYR A 156 -0.38 -12.17 -15.70
N ALA A 157 -0.24 -13.33 -16.35
CA ALA A 157 0.05 -13.40 -17.78
C ALA A 157 -1.11 -12.90 -18.66
N GLU A 158 -2.36 -13.08 -18.22
CA GLU A 158 -3.55 -12.54 -18.89
C GLU A 158 -3.69 -11.04 -18.70
N LEU A 159 -3.50 -10.53 -17.48
CA LEU A 159 -3.50 -9.10 -17.16
C LEU A 159 -2.39 -8.38 -17.91
N CYS A 160 -1.18 -8.95 -18.01
CA CYS A 160 -0.13 -8.38 -18.84
C CYS A 160 -0.54 -8.27 -20.32
N ARG A 161 -1.21 -9.30 -20.86
CA ARG A 161 -1.72 -9.29 -22.24
C ARG A 161 -2.83 -8.24 -22.45
N LEU A 162 -3.76 -8.13 -21.52
CA LEU A 162 -4.83 -7.12 -21.56
C LEU A 162 -4.26 -5.70 -21.42
N ALA A 163 -3.29 -5.50 -20.54
CA ALA A 163 -2.66 -4.21 -20.30
C ALA A 163 -1.79 -3.72 -21.47
N ASP A 164 -1.13 -4.63 -22.19
CA ASP A 164 -0.44 -4.29 -23.43
C ASP A 164 -1.44 -3.75 -24.50
N GLY A 165 -2.71 -4.14 -24.42
CA GLY A 165 -3.81 -3.58 -25.22
C GLY A 165 -4.44 -2.29 -24.65
N LEU A 166 -4.47 -2.11 -23.33
CA LEU A 166 -5.12 -0.98 -22.64
C LEU A 166 -4.23 0.24 -22.42
N ARG A 167 -2.91 0.13 -22.68
CA ARG A 167 -1.93 1.24 -22.61
C ARG A 167 -2.28 2.49 -23.42
N SER A 168 -3.36 2.50 -24.20
CA SER A 168 -3.73 3.61 -25.08
C SER A 168 -4.83 4.55 -24.58
N MET A 169 -5.48 4.34 -23.42
CA MET A 169 -6.69 5.13 -23.07
C MET A 169 -6.68 5.83 -21.71
N GLU A 170 -6.30 5.18 -20.59
CA GLU A 170 -6.46 5.78 -19.26
C GLU A 170 -5.36 5.28 -18.30
N GLY A 171 -4.35 6.12 -18.02
CA GLY A 171 -3.39 6.07 -16.89
C GLY A 171 -2.87 4.71 -16.34
N ASP A 172 -1.54 4.52 -16.36
CA ASP A 172 -0.85 3.26 -15.97
C ASP A 172 -0.83 2.96 -14.44
N THR A 173 -1.43 3.80 -13.58
CA THR A 173 -1.26 3.73 -12.12
C THR A 173 -1.93 2.51 -11.48
N GLY A 174 -3.22 2.29 -11.70
CA GLY A 174 -3.94 1.14 -11.11
C GLY A 174 -3.42 -0.21 -11.62
N HIS A 175 -2.87 -0.23 -12.83
CA HIS A 175 -2.22 -1.40 -13.40
C HIS A 175 -0.85 -1.69 -12.76
N CYS A 176 -0.06 -0.65 -12.49
CA CYS A 176 1.20 -0.78 -11.75
C CYS A 176 0.95 -1.29 -10.32
N ASP A 177 -0.08 -0.78 -9.64
CA ASP A 177 -0.45 -1.21 -8.30
C ASP A 177 -0.90 -2.67 -8.27
N LEU A 178 -1.72 -3.11 -9.24
CA LEU A 178 -2.13 -4.50 -9.36
C LEU A 178 -0.95 -5.43 -9.67
N ARG A 179 -0.03 -5.03 -10.57
CA ARG A 179 1.20 -5.80 -10.85
C ARG A 179 2.09 -5.92 -9.61
N ALA A 180 2.21 -4.84 -8.84
CA ALA A 180 2.96 -4.83 -7.59
C ALA A 180 2.32 -5.75 -6.54
N ALA A 181 0.99 -5.69 -6.39
CA ALA A 181 0.25 -6.55 -5.46
C ALA A 181 0.36 -8.04 -5.81
N ILE A 182 0.27 -8.41 -7.09
CA ILE A 182 0.46 -9.81 -7.52
C ILE A 182 1.90 -10.27 -7.28
N ARG A 183 2.89 -9.42 -7.57
CA ARG A 183 4.31 -9.74 -7.31
C ARG A 183 4.56 -9.95 -5.81
N GLN A 184 4.08 -9.05 -4.97
CA GLN A 184 4.18 -9.18 -3.51
C GLN A 184 3.49 -10.45 -3.01
N SER A 185 2.31 -10.78 -3.53
CA SER A 185 1.59 -12.00 -3.17
C SER A 185 2.38 -13.25 -3.54
N LEU A 186 3.00 -13.29 -4.72
CA LEU A 186 3.86 -14.40 -5.15
C LEU A 186 5.12 -14.52 -4.27
N GLU A 187 5.75 -13.40 -3.92
CA GLU A 187 6.92 -13.37 -3.03
C GLU A 187 6.58 -13.88 -1.63
N LEU A 188 5.42 -13.50 -1.08
CA LEU A 188 4.92 -14.01 0.21
C LEU A 188 4.63 -15.53 0.17
N CYS A 189 4.32 -16.06 -1.01
CA CYS A 189 4.18 -17.51 -1.22
C CYS A 189 5.52 -18.24 -1.42
N GLY A 190 6.66 -17.55 -1.30
CA GLY A 190 8.00 -18.12 -1.54
C GLY A 190 8.34 -18.31 -3.02
N GLU A 191 7.55 -17.74 -3.93
CA GLU A 191 7.70 -17.91 -5.37
C GLU A 191 8.27 -16.66 -6.02
N LYS A 192 9.29 -16.84 -6.87
CA LYS A 192 9.88 -15.73 -7.62
C LYS A 192 8.89 -15.29 -8.70
N ALA A 193 8.43 -14.03 -8.62
CA ALA A 193 7.46 -13.50 -9.57
C ALA A 193 7.99 -13.57 -11.03
N PRO A 194 7.14 -13.93 -12.02
CA PRO A 194 7.53 -13.91 -13.42
C PRO A 194 7.96 -12.49 -13.82
N LEU A 195 9.10 -12.39 -14.49
CA LEU A 195 9.52 -11.13 -15.11
C LEU A 195 8.56 -10.81 -16.27
N PRO A 196 8.17 -9.54 -16.47
CA PRO A 196 7.34 -9.18 -17.60
C PRO A 196 8.05 -9.51 -18.93
N PRO A 197 7.32 -9.85 -20.00
CA PRO A 197 7.90 -10.33 -21.26
C PRO A 197 8.93 -9.37 -21.89
N ALA A 198 8.73 -8.06 -21.71
CA ALA A 198 9.70 -7.04 -22.15
C ALA A 198 11.00 -7.04 -21.32
N ALA A 199 10.94 -7.39 -20.03
CA ALA A 199 12.11 -7.50 -19.16
C ALA A 199 12.87 -8.82 -19.36
N THR A 200 12.22 -9.90 -19.79
CA THR A 200 12.91 -11.15 -20.16
C THR A 200 13.83 -10.97 -21.38
N ALA A 201 13.43 -10.14 -22.35
CA ALA A 201 14.29 -9.79 -23.50
C ALA A 201 15.48 -8.91 -23.10
N ALA A 202 15.28 -7.95 -22.18
CA ALA A 202 16.35 -7.10 -21.66
C ALA A 202 17.30 -7.85 -20.68
N ALA A 203 16.77 -8.77 -19.86
CA ALA A 203 17.55 -9.57 -18.92
C ALA A 203 18.47 -10.59 -19.62
N ALA A 204 18.06 -11.09 -20.80
CA ALA A 204 18.93 -11.92 -21.64
C ALA A 204 20.12 -11.14 -22.23
N ALA A 205 20.01 -9.81 -22.36
CA ALA A 205 21.09 -8.93 -22.83
C ALA A 205 21.95 -8.34 -21.70
N ALA A 206 21.47 -8.36 -20.45
CA ALA A 206 22.09 -7.70 -19.31
C ALA A 206 22.51 -8.68 -18.19
N ALA A 207 23.04 -9.84 -18.55
CA ALA A 207 23.70 -10.76 -17.59
C ALA A 207 25.08 -10.23 -17.15
N ALA A 208 25.13 -8.97 -16.71
CA ALA A 208 26.24 -8.37 -15.98
C ALA A 208 25.76 -8.05 -14.57
N ALA A 209 26.65 -8.22 -13.59
CA ALA A 209 26.41 -8.14 -12.15
C ALA A 209 25.47 -7.00 -11.70
N PRO A 210 24.71 -7.17 -10.60
CA PRO A 210 23.88 -6.11 -10.05
C PRO A 210 24.70 -4.81 -9.88
N PRO A 211 24.15 -3.64 -10.26
CA PRO A 211 24.85 -2.37 -10.10
C PRO A 211 25.18 -2.19 -8.62
N ALA A 212 26.46 -2.03 -8.32
CA ALA A 212 26.93 -1.75 -6.97
C ALA A 212 26.23 -0.49 -6.44
N ASP A 213 25.79 -0.52 -5.18
CA ASP A 213 25.22 0.63 -4.50
C ASP A 213 26.17 1.84 -4.64
N PRO A 214 25.65 3.04 -4.98
CA PRO A 214 26.49 4.23 -5.11
C PRO A 214 27.15 4.53 -3.76
N ALA A 215 28.48 4.60 -3.75
CA ALA A 215 29.28 4.98 -2.59
C ALA A 215 28.96 6.42 -2.14
N ALA A 216 29.18 6.74 -0.86
CA ALA A 216 28.99 8.10 -0.34
C ALA A 216 29.90 9.07 -1.11
N PRO A 217 29.40 10.24 -1.56
CA PRO A 217 30.29 11.24 -2.12
C PRO A 217 31.31 11.63 -1.05
N ALA A 218 32.60 11.54 -1.39
CA ALA A 218 33.68 12.03 -0.55
C ALA A 218 33.42 13.50 -0.14
N PRO A 219 33.76 13.93 1.08
CA PRO A 219 33.51 15.30 1.56
C PRO A 219 34.11 16.37 0.64
N GLU A 220 35.19 16.05 -0.06
CA GLU A 220 35.83 16.93 -1.05
C GLU A 220 34.89 17.30 -2.21
N LEU A 221 33.96 16.42 -2.59
CA LEU A 221 33.03 16.65 -3.70
C LEU A 221 32.06 17.80 -3.43
N TRP A 222 31.70 18.06 -2.17
CA TRP A 222 30.82 19.17 -1.78
C TRP A 222 31.48 20.54 -1.96
N THR A 223 32.81 20.58 -2.02
CA THR A 223 33.59 21.79 -2.26
C THR A 223 34.05 21.92 -3.71
N ALA A 224 33.77 20.91 -4.54
CA ALA A 224 34.18 20.90 -5.94
C ALA A 224 33.56 22.09 -6.68
N LYS A 225 34.41 22.80 -7.43
CA LYS A 225 34.02 23.93 -8.26
C LYS A 225 33.79 23.46 -9.69
N MET A 226 32.91 24.17 -10.39
CA MET A 226 32.72 23.98 -11.83
C MET A 226 34.05 24.23 -12.55
N PRO A 227 34.55 23.32 -13.38
CA PRO A 227 35.88 23.46 -13.98
C PRO A 227 35.92 24.40 -15.19
N LEU A 228 34.76 24.75 -15.77
CA LEU A 228 34.68 25.44 -17.06
C LEU A 228 33.42 26.30 -17.23
N GLY A 229 33.47 27.21 -18.20
CA GLY A 229 32.35 28.05 -18.62
C GLY A 229 32.00 29.20 -17.66
N LYS A 230 30.80 29.77 -17.85
CA LYS A 230 30.28 30.94 -17.11
C LYS A 230 30.27 30.76 -15.59
N TYR A 231 30.26 29.52 -15.10
CA TYR A 231 30.17 29.20 -13.68
C TYR A 231 31.48 28.67 -13.08
N GLY A 232 32.63 28.78 -13.76
CA GLY A 232 33.93 28.16 -13.44
C GLY A 232 34.55 28.39 -12.05
N VAL A 233 33.88 29.14 -11.17
CA VAL A 233 34.34 29.43 -9.80
C VAL A 233 33.31 29.05 -8.74
N ARG A 234 32.08 28.74 -9.16
CA ARG A 234 30.97 28.35 -8.27
C ARG A 234 31.07 26.89 -7.91
N ARG A 235 30.53 26.52 -6.75
CA ARG A 235 30.43 25.12 -6.33
C ARG A 235 29.45 24.38 -7.23
N LEU A 236 29.65 23.07 -7.42
CA LEU A 236 28.74 22.25 -8.22
C LEU A 236 27.31 22.26 -7.66
N THR A 237 27.17 22.33 -6.33
CA THR A 237 25.87 22.43 -5.62
C THR A 237 25.19 23.79 -5.76
N GLU A 238 25.89 24.81 -6.25
CA GLU A 238 25.36 26.17 -6.46
C GLU A 238 24.99 26.42 -7.94
N LEU A 239 25.14 25.41 -8.80
CA LEU A 239 24.80 25.53 -10.20
C LEU A 239 23.27 25.62 -10.37
N PRO A 240 22.77 26.58 -11.16
CA PRO A 240 21.34 26.64 -11.46
C PRO A 240 20.88 25.35 -12.15
N GLY A 241 19.71 24.82 -11.76
CA GLY A 241 19.17 23.61 -12.38
C GLY A 241 18.92 23.76 -13.88
N SER A 242 18.62 24.97 -14.37
CA SER A 242 18.52 25.26 -15.80
C SER A 242 19.85 25.05 -16.55
N TYR A 243 20.98 25.36 -15.91
CA TYR A 243 22.31 25.16 -16.47
C TYR A 243 22.72 23.69 -16.45
N LEU A 244 22.46 22.97 -15.36
CA LEU A 244 22.60 21.51 -15.30
C LEU A 244 21.72 20.84 -16.38
N GLY A 245 20.51 21.37 -16.60
CA GLY A 245 19.56 20.85 -17.58
C GLY A 245 20.03 21.02 -19.00
N TRP A 246 20.65 22.17 -19.31
CA TRP A 246 21.32 22.37 -20.58
C TRP A 246 22.47 21.38 -20.77
N MET A 247 23.36 21.20 -19.78
CA MET A 247 24.49 20.25 -19.89
C MET A 247 24.04 18.80 -20.15
N CYS A 248 22.92 18.38 -19.55
CA CYS A 248 22.38 17.03 -19.77
C CYS A 248 21.71 16.85 -21.14
N ARG A 249 21.18 17.93 -21.74
CA ARG A 249 20.54 17.89 -23.06
C ARG A 249 21.53 18.06 -24.20
N GLU A 250 22.66 18.72 -23.97
CA GLU A 250 23.68 19.00 -24.98
C GLU A 250 24.42 17.69 -25.39
N PRO A 251 24.20 17.17 -26.62
CA PRO A 251 24.76 15.87 -27.01
C PRO A 251 26.29 15.89 -26.99
N GLY A 252 26.89 14.92 -26.31
CA GLY A 252 28.35 14.79 -26.23
C GLY A 252 29.03 15.77 -25.28
N PHE A 253 28.29 16.61 -24.54
CA PHE A 253 28.89 17.57 -23.60
C PHE A 253 29.79 16.87 -22.58
N PHE A 254 29.27 15.82 -21.93
CA PHE A 254 30.01 15.05 -20.92
C PHE A 254 31.08 14.14 -21.52
N GLU A 255 31.07 13.89 -22.83
CA GLU A 255 32.01 13.03 -23.54
C GLU A 255 33.12 13.82 -24.24
N SER A 256 32.91 15.13 -24.47
CA SER A 256 33.78 16.01 -25.26
C SER A 256 35.21 16.13 -24.74
N SER A 257 35.43 15.96 -23.44
CA SER A 257 36.75 16.10 -22.82
C SER A 257 36.90 15.23 -21.56
N PRO A 258 38.14 14.95 -21.09
CA PRO A 258 38.35 14.29 -19.80
C PRO A 258 37.74 15.07 -18.62
N GLN A 259 37.80 16.40 -18.67
CA GLN A 259 37.28 17.29 -17.63
C GLN A 259 35.75 17.22 -17.53
N THR A 260 35.05 17.14 -18.67
CA THR A 260 33.59 17.01 -18.68
C THR A 260 33.15 15.61 -18.26
N ARG A 261 33.93 14.55 -18.54
CA ARG A 261 33.69 13.21 -17.99
C ARG A 261 33.81 13.17 -16.47
N GLU A 262 34.86 13.78 -15.93
CA GLU A 262 35.05 13.90 -14.48
C GLU A 262 33.93 14.74 -13.85
N LEU A 263 33.51 15.82 -14.50
CA LEU A 263 32.37 16.61 -14.06
C LEU A 263 31.09 15.76 -13.99
N ARG A 264 30.82 14.91 -15.00
CA ARG A 264 29.69 13.97 -14.99
C ARG A 264 29.72 13.08 -13.75
N GLU A 265 30.86 12.47 -13.47
CA GLU A 265 31.04 11.57 -12.32
C GLU A 265 30.81 12.30 -10.99
N ARG A 266 31.31 13.54 -10.87
CA ARG A 266 31.09 14.37 -9.68
C ARG A 266 29.63 14.76 -9.52
N LEU A 267 28.93 15.13 -10.59
CA LEU A 267 27.51 15.46 -10.54
C LEU A 267 26.64 14.25 -10.20
N LEU A 268 26.99 13.06 -10.70
CA LEU A 268 26.34 11.79 -10.35
C LEU A 268 26.59 11.45 -8.87
N ALA A 269 27.82 11.57 -8.40
CA ALA A 269 28.18 11.30 -7.01
C ALA A 269 27.48 12.27 -6.04
N LEU A 270 27.29 13.52 -6.44
CA LEU A 270 26.53 14.53 -5.67
C LEU A 270 25.01 14.36 -5.78
N GLY A 271 24.51 13.45 -6.63
CA GLY A 271 23.07 13.28 -6.85
C GLY A 271 22.40 14.51 -7.51
N LEU A 272 23.18 15.33 -8.22
CA LEU A 272 22.66 16.47 -8.98
C LEU A 272 22.08 16.04 -10.34
N VAL A 273 22.56 14.91 -10.85
CA VAL A 273 22.08 14.24 -12.06
C VAL A 273 21.95 12.74 -11.79
N ARG A 274 21.07 12.05 -12.52
CA ARG A 274 20.89 10.60 -12.45
C ARG A 274 20.84 9.97 -13.84
N HIS A 275 21.17 8.69 -13.92
CA HIS A 275 20.98 7.91 -15.14
C HIS A 275 19.53 7.44 -15.28
N GLU A 276 18.93 7.69 -16.44
CA GLU A 276 17.65 7.12 -16.87
C GLU A 276 17.82 6.44 -18.23
N ALA A 277 16.81 5.65 -18.66
CA ALA A 277 16.87 4.86 -19.89
C ALA A 277 17.11 5.68 -21.18
N GLY A 278 17.00 7.01 -21.12
CA GLY A 278 17.26 7.94 -22.23
C GLY A 278 18.48 8.85 -22.06
N GLY A 279 19.30 8.69 -21.02
CA GLY A 279 20.48 9.53 -20.77
C GLY A 279 20.57 10.06 -19.33
N LEU A 280 21.26 11.20 -19.16
CA LEU A 280 21.34 11.89 -17.88
C LEU A 280 20.14 12.81 -17.71
N VAL A 281 19.51 12.73 -16.54
CA VAL A 281 18.40 13.62 -16.16
C VAL A 281 18.80 14.41 -14.93
N VAL A 282 18.49 15.70 -14.92
CA VAL A 282 18.75 16.59 -13.79
C VAL A 282 17.76 16.30 -12.67
N VAL A 283 18.28 16.14 -11.45
CA VAL A 283 17.45 16.10 -10.25
C VAL A 283 16.95 17.51 -10.00
N ALA A 284 15.63 17.69 -9.80
CA ALA A 284 15.03 19.02 -9.73
C ALA A 284 15.77 19.89 -8.69
N PRO A 285 16.20 21.11 -9.07
CA PRO A 285 17.06 21.96 -8.24
C PRO A 285 16.45 22.28 -6.87
N ASP A 286 15.12 22.33 -6.80
CA ASP A 286 14.37 22.69 -5.59
C ASP A 286 14.57 21.66 -4.47
N SER A 287 14.88 20.41 -4.79
CA SER A 287 15.05 19.35 -3.78
C SER A 287 16.36 19.43 -3.00
N HIS A 288 17.42 19.98 -3.58
CA HIS A 288 18.71 20.14 -2.88
C HIS A 288 18.73 21.32 -1.92
N ALA A 289 17.91 22.34 -2.19
CA ALA A 289 17.70 23.48 -1.31
C ALA A 289 16.53 23.29 -0.33
N ALA A 290 15.73 22.22 -0.51
CA ALA A 290 14.60 21.93 0.34
C ALA A 290 15.04 21.73 1.79
N ARG A 291 14.31 22.39 2.70
CA ARG A 291 14.51 22.33 4.14
C ARG A 291 13.35 21.58 4.79
N MET A 292 13.62 20.97 5.93
CA MET A 292 12.62 20.29 6.72
C MET A 292 11.56 21.32 7.18
N PRO A 293 10.28 21.14 6.81
CA PRO A 293 9.26 22.15 7.06
C PRO A 293 8.78 22.22 8.51
N PHE A 294 9.10 21.23 9.36
CA PHE A 294 8.61 21.16 10.74
C PHE A 294 9.44 20.21 11.63
N GLY A 295 9.14 20.21 12.93
CA GLY A 295 9.70 19.29 13.91
C GLY A 295 11.14 19.62 14.34
N LYS A 296 11.82 18.65 14.98
CA LYS A 296 13.15 18.83 15.59
C LYS A 296 14.22 19.32 14.61
N TYR A 297 14.09 18.98 13.33
CA TYR A 297 15.03 19.36 12.28
C TYR A 297 14.53 20.51 11.42
N HIS A 298 13.54 21.30 11.88
CA HIS A 298 13.02 22.44 11.14
C HIS A 298 14.15 23.34 10.61
N GLU A 299 13.99 23.80 9.36
CA GLU A 299 14.99 24.58 8.59
C GLU A 299 16.29 23.83 8.23
N ILE A 300 16.52 22.60 8.66
CA ILE A 300 17.68 21.81 8.22
C ILE A 300 17.46 21.31 6.79
N LEU A 301 18.50 21.39 5.95
CA LEU A 301 18.47 20.86 4.59
C LEU A 301 18.12 19.37 4.61
N LEU A 302 17.19 18.95 3.75
CA LEU A 302 16.73 17.55 3.70
C LEU A 302 17.87 16.56 3.41
N ALA A 303 18.91 17.00 2.70
CA ALA A 303 20.14 16.22 2.47
C ALA A 303 20.97 15.98 3.75
N LEU A 304 20.79 16.79 4.78
CA LEU A 304 21.54 16.74 6.05
C LEU A 304 20.73 16.12 7.19
N VAL A 305 19.45 15.81 6.98
CA VAL A 305 18.61 15.17 8.00
C VAL A 305 19.22 13.81 8.36
N PRO A 306 19.38 13.46 9.64
CA PRO A 306 19.93 12.17 10.06
C PRO A 306 19.11 10.96 9.57
N ALA A 307 19.80 9.86 9.27
CA ALA A 307 19.18 8.66 8.67
C ALA A 307 18.26 7.90 9.65
N ASP A 308 18.61 7.91 10.93
CA ASP A 308 17.79 7.44 12.05
C ASP A 308 16.47 8.21 12.15
N TYR A 309 16.51 9.54 12.02
CA TYR A 309 15.28 10.35 12.02
C TYR A 309 14.39 10.07 10.80
N LEU A 310 14.99 9.91 9.60
CA LEU A 310 14.24 9.51 8.41
C LEU A 310 13.62 8.11 8.57
N ALA A 311 14.33 7.18 9.21
CA ALA A 311 13.78 5.86 9.46
C ALA A 311 12.70 5.86 10.53
N TRP A 312 12.81 6.73 11.53
CA TRP A 312 11.73 7.00 12.47
C TRP A 312 10.50 7.55 11.73
N MET A 313 10.64 8.56 10.87
CA MET A 313 9.54 9.10 10.04
C MET A 313 8.86 8.03 9.18
N CYS A 314 9.62 7.06 8.68
CA CYS A 314 9.10 5.97 7.86
C CYS A 314 8.47 4.82 8.66
N ARG A 315 8.79 4.67 9.96
CA ARG A 315 8.34 3.56 10.81
C ARG A 315 7.20 3.93 11.75
N VAL A 316 7.28 5.11 12.38
CA VAL A 316 6.52 5.41 13.59
C VAL A 316 5.06 5.70 13.31
N ASP A 317 4.69 5.98 12.07
CA ASP A 317 3.28 6.08 11.74
C ASP A 317 3.05 5.75 10.26
N VAL A 318 2.18 4.76 10.01
CA VAL A 318 1.64 4.52 8.65
C VAL A 318 0.90 5.78 8.17
N GLY A 319 0.60 6.72 9.08
CA GLY A 319 0.06 8.05 8.81
C GLY A 319 1.06 9.21 8.80
N PHE A 320 2.39 9.04 8.95
CA PHE A 320 3.28 10.22 8.96
C PHE A 320 3.14 10.95 7.62
N PHE A 321 3.20 10.24 6.50
CA PHE A 321 2.91 10.78 5.16
C PHE A 321 1.40 10.69 4.85
N ASP A 322 0.57 11.34 5.67
CA ASP A 322 -0.91 11.41 5.60
C ASP A 322 -1.51 12.04 4.33
N GLY A 323 -0.70 12.36 3.33
CA GLY A 323 -1.16 13.03 2.11
C GLY A 323 -1.41 14.54 2.25
N SER A 324 -1.12 15.14 3.41
CA SER A 324 -1.15 16.61 3.52
C SER A 324 -0.18 17.25 2.52
N PRO A 325 -0.53 18.40 1.90
CA PRO A 325 0.28 18.99 0.83
C PRO A 325 1.75 19.20 1.19
N VAL A 326 2.01 19.64 2.44
CA VAL A 326 3.37 19.86 2.96
C VAL A 326 4.16 18.55 3.02
N LYS A 327 3.53 17.46 3.44
CA LYS A 327 4.18 16.15 3.59
C LYS A 327 4.34 15.42 2.26
N VAL A 328 3.41 15.62 1.32
CA VAL A 328 3.55 15.17 -0.08
C VAL A 328 4.76 15.84 -0.72
N GLU A 329 4.90 17.15 -0.52
CA GLU A 329 6.04 17.91 -1.05
C GLU A 329 7.37 17.47 -0.40
N LEU A 330 7.38 17.30 0.92
CA LEU A 330 8.51 16.73 1.65
C LEU A 330 8.90 15.34 1.12
N LEU A 331 7.93 14.44 0.94
CA LEU A 331 8.17 13.10 0.41
C LEU A 331 8.74 13.17 -1.00
N ARG A 332 8.17 14.02 -1.87
CA ARG A 332 8.67 14.24 -3.23
C ARG A 332 10.13 14.68 -3.21
N HIS A 333 10.50 15.62 -2.35
CA HIS A 333 11.90 16.05 -2.19
C HIS A 333 12.81 14.93 -1.67
N LEU A 334 12.38 14.18 -0.64
CA LEU A 334 13.16 13.08 -0.08
C LEU A 334 13.37 11.93 -1.08
N VAL A 335 12.36 11.63 -1.91
CA VAL A 335 12.45 10.64 -3.00
C VAL A 335 13.40 11.13 -4.08
N GLN A 336 13.31 12.40 -4.48
CA GLN A 336 14.22 12.99 -5.47
C GLN A 336 15.67 13.03 -4.99
N LEU A 337 15.89 13.26 -3.69
CA LEU A 337 17.20 13.17 -3.05
C LEU A 337 17.69 11.73 -2.86
N GLY A 338 16.88 10.72 -3.18
CA GLY A 338 17.21 9.30 -2.98
C GLY A 338 17.36 8.90 -1.51
N ARG A 339 16.78 9.69 -0.59
CA ARG A 339 16.86 9.46 0.87
C ARG A 339 15.80 8.46 1.34
N VAL A 340 14.68 8.41 0.63
CA VAL A 340 13.60 7.45 0.83
C VAL A 340 13.13 6.92 -0.52
N ARG A 341 12.47 5.76 -0.52
CA ARG A 341 11.79 5.20 -1.69
C ARG A 341 10.34 4.92 -1.33
N GLN A 342 9.44 5.15 -2.27
CA GLN A 342 8.05 4.79 -2.14
C GLN A 342 7.82 3.41 -2.80
N VAL A 343 7.26 2.47 -2.03
CA VAL A 343 6.93 1.11 -2.47
C VAL A 343 5.45 0.88 -2.17
N GLY A 344 4.60 1.15 -3.17
CA GLY A 344 3.15 1.25 -2.96
C GLY A 344 2.82 2.39 -1.99
N ASN A 345 2.07 2.08 -0.93
CA ASN A 345 1.70 3.04 0.10
C ASN A 345 2.75 3.15 1.23
N LEU A 346 3.84 2.37 1.16
CA LEU A 346 4.88 2.39 2.17
C LEU A 346 6.04 3.28 1.72
N VAL A 347 6.48 4.16 2.61
CA VAL A 347 7.72 4.92 2.44
C VAL A 347 8.81 4.21 3.22
N VAL A 348 9.87 3.81 2.53
CA VAL A 348 10.98 3.05 3.13
C VAL A 348 12.22 3.93 3.07
N PRO A 349 12.99 4.07 4.16
CA PRO A 349 14.22 4.83 4.12
C PRO A 349 15.22 4.10 3.21
N CYS A 350 15.90 4.85 2.34
CA CYS A 350 17.05 4.35 1.60
C CYS A 350 18.26 4.39 2.54
N MET A 351 18.21 3.62 3.62
CA MET A 351 19.38 3.45 4.48
C MET A 351 20.45 2.71 3.68
N ARG A 352 21.65 3.28 3.61
CA ARG A 352 22.84 2.43 3.46
C ARG A 352 22.84 1.51 4.67
N GLN A 353 22.96 0.20 4.47
CA GLN A 353 23.33 -0.69 5.56
C GLN A 353 24.70 -0.24 6.08
N LEU A 354 24.71 0.70 7.02
CA LEU A 354 25.80 0.80 7.97
C LEU A 354 25.77 -0.56 8.67
N ARG A 355 26.77 -1.40 8.38
CA ARG A 355 27.04 -2.59 9.19
C ARG A 355 27.19 -2.08 10.62
N TYR A 356 26.15 -2.25 11.43
CA TYR A 356 26.24 -2.03 12.86
C TYR A 356 27.34 -2.96 13.37
N GLY A 357 28.40 -2.37 13.94
CA GLY A 357 29.34 -3.10 14.77
C GLY A 357 28.62 -3.60 16.03
N PRO A 358 29.13 -4.65 16.69
CA PRO A 358 28.41 -5.37 17.74
C PRO A 358 28.34 -4.64 19.10
N TYR A 359 28.52 -3.32 19.17
CA TYR A 359 28.46 -2.56 20.40
C TYR A 359 27.79 -1.21 20.16
N ASP A 360 26.57 -1.07 20.70
CA ASP A 360 26.03 0.17 21.28
C ASP A 360 24.68 -0.21 21.94
N GLU A 361 24.79 -0.82 23.12
CA GLU A 361 23.88 -0.53 24.22
C GLU A 361 24.32 0.83 24.79
N ASP A 362 23.39 1.65 25.28
CA ASP A 362 23.61 2.96 25.97
C ASP A 362 23.34 4.25 25.15
N TRP A 363 22.20 4.34 24.47
CA TRP A 363 21.57 5.65 24.24
C TRP A 363 20.06 5.64 24.52
N TYR A 364 19.71 5.61 25.81
CA TYR A 364 18.43 6.13 26.28
C TYR A 364 18.66 7.54 26.82
N PRO A 365 18.10 8.60 26.21
CA PRO A 365 18.01 9.89 26.89
C PRO A 365 16.89 9.77 27.93
N GLU A 366 17.25 9.73 29.21
CA GLU A 366 16.34 9.71 30.35
C GLU A 366 15.58 11.04 30.56
N ASP A 367 15.76 12.05 29.71
CA ASP A 367 15.14 13.38 29.88
C ASP A 367 13.96 13.61 28.92
N TYR A 368 12.94 12.75 28.95
CA TYR A 368 11.73 12.89 28.12
C TYR A 368 10.43 13.04 28.94
N ASP A 369 10.48 13.79 30.05
CA ASP A 369 9.30 14.24 30.79
C ASP A 369 9.55 15.69 31.25
N ASP A 370 9.22 16.73 30.46
CA ASP A 370 8.83 18.04 31.05
C ASP A 370 8.30 19.19 30.15
N TYR A 371 7.98 18.99 28.87
CA TYR A 371 7.52 20.13 28.05
C TYR A 371 6.25 19.86 27.26
N TYR A 372 5.10 19.82 27.94
CA TYR A 372 3.79 20.25 27.41
C TYR A 372 2.78 20.47 28.55
N TYR A 373 2.73 21.68 29.14
CA TYR A 373 1.50 22.39 29.57
C TYR A 373 1.88 23.68 30.32
N THR A 374 1.88 24.83 29.63
CA THR A 374 1.61 26.10 30.31
C THR A 374 0.20 26.49 29.90
N GLY A 375 -0.74 26.36 30.84
CA GLY A 375 -2.11 26.77 30.67
C GLY A 375 -2.17 28.27 30.37
N GLU A 376 -2.73 28.61 29.22
CA GLU A 376 -3.34 29.92 29.03
C GLU A 376 -4.75 29.82 29.59
N GLU A 377 -4.94 30.47 30.75
CA GLU A 377 -6.24 30.74 31.34
C GLU A 377 -7.04 31.59 30.35
N TYR A 378 -8.15 31.06 29.84
CA TYR A 378 -9.16 31.86 29.18
C TYR A 378 -9.90 32.66 30.26
N GLU A 379 -9.63 33.96 30.32
CA GLU A 379 -10.47 34.92 31.05
C GLU A 379 -11.88 34.92 30.43
N GLU A 380 -12.83 34.40 31.21
CA GLU A 380 -14.26 34.40 30.95
C GLU A 380 -14.78 35.84 31.11
N TYR A 381 -15.12 36.50 30.00
CA TYR A 381 -15.85 37.77 30.03
C TYR A 381 -17.31 37.49 30.37
N GLU A 382 -17.70 37.73 31.63
CA GLU A 382 -19.11 37.82 32.03
C GLU A 382 -19.75 39.07 31.39
N GLU A 383 -20.61 38.83 30.41
CA GLU A 383 -21.50 39.81 29.78
C GLU A 383 -22.68 40.08 30.75
N TYR A 384 -22.70 41.26 31.38
CA TYR A 384 -23.82 41.73 32.19
C TYR A 384 -24.97 42.18 31.28
N ASP A 385 -25.99 41.34 31.17
CA ASP A 385 -27.35 41.74 30.78
C ASP A 385 -28.00 42.51 31.94
N ASP A 386 -27.98 43.85 31.88
CA ASP A 386 -28.81 44.70 32.74
C ASP A 386 -30.05 45.16 31.96
N ALA A 387 -31.15 44.45 32.19
CA ALA A 387 -32.48 44.75 31.68
C ALA A 387 -33.33 45.42 32.78
N GLY A 388 -33.55 46.72 32.61
CA GLY A 388 -34.73 47.53 32.94
C GLY A 388 -35.64 47.18 34.12
N VAL A 389 -35.79 48.17 35.01
CA VAL A 389 -37.07 48.56 35.65
C VAL A 389 -37.20 50.09 35.62
#